data_AF-A0A3D5MXA3-F1
#
_entry.id   AF-A0A3D5MXA3-F1
#
_cell.length_a   1.000
_cell.length_b   1.000
_cell.length_c   1.000
_cell.angle_alpha   90.00
_cell.angle_beta   90.00
_cell.angle_gamma   90.00
#
_symmetry.space_group_name_H-M   'P 1'
#
loop_
_entity.id
_entity.type
_entity.pdbx_description
1 polymer ?
#
loop_
_entity_poly.entity_id
_entity_poly.type
_entity_poly.pdbx_seq_one_letter_code
_entity_poly.pdbx_strand_id
1 'polypeptide(L)'
;MSSLDTIKFNISDYIRRKYIWNELRDYEEYIKREKQVLEKEISELNKQHIISNISMVYCEMGEYKKAIETIRLLDNYELNDNMTFIYYINSLTYYIYINHEENADYIYDVSHCIMKKFYEKYADEVDLYNIRYLNFKGRYEESLEILKSSRIKDKNDDYTNLLLADIAFNTNQFDEGYFLINEMCREYGKKNPCIRKQIDTLINVYITKIPVEKNEALEPASLDKKLWDKVKNSRIKTSLFFTYLYLKNMCKVKSVKYVVIPTLLTIFLCKVFFPLVYGNTYSDVFIHLISFIFLMYFAGGLGYITTEHTK
;
A
#
# COMPACT_ATOMS: atom_id res chain seq x y z
N MET A 1 -22.78 7.21 32.39
CA MET A 1 -22.14 7.00 31.08
C MET A 1 -21.56 8.34 30.65
N SER A 2 -20.24 8.43 30.47
CA SER A 2 -19.56 9.70 30.28
C SER A 2 -19.73 10.18 28.83
N SER A 3 -19.82 11.50 28.63
CA SER A 3 -19.95 12.18 27.34
C SER A 3 -18.80 11.92 26.34
N LEU A 4 -17.78 11.15 26.74
CA LEU A 4 -16.67 10.71 25.91
C LEU A 4 -17.01 9.50 25.02
N ASP A 5 -18.05 8.72 25.34
CA ASP A 5 -18.46 7.54 24.55
C ASP A 5 -19.03 7.91 23.16
N THR A 6 -19.31 9.20 22.93
CA THR A 6 -19.94 9.72 21.70
C THR A 6 -19.00 10.41 20.72
N ILE A 7 -17.70 10.56 21.01
CA ILE A 7 -16.76 11.13 20.04
C ILE A 7 -16.38 10.07 19.00
N LYS A 8 -17.22 9.91 17.98
CA LYS A 8 -16.92 9.09 16.80
C LYS A 8 -15.99 9.87 15.86
N PHE A 9 -14.67 9.68 16.02
CA PHE A 9 -13.72 9.99 14.94
C PHE A 9 -13.98 9.02 13.78
N ASN A 10 -14.72 9.48 12.77
CA ASN A 10 -15.08 8.69 11.61
C ASN A 10 -13.99 8.77 10.53
N ILE A 11 -12.80 8.25 10.85
CA ILE A 11 -11.88 7.82 9.79
C ILE A 11 -12.57 6.63 9.12
N SER A 12 -12.80 6.72 7.81
CA SER A 12 -13.49 5.64 7.10
C SER A 12 -12.78 4.32 7.35
N ASP A 13 -13.54 3.26 7.59
CA ASP A 13 -12.95 1.94 7.87
C ASP A 13 -12.05 1.48 6.72
N TYR A 14 -12.33 1.91 5.48
CA TYR A 14 -11.45 1.74 4.34
C TYR A 14 -10.04 2.32 4.57
N ILE A 15 -9.95 3.58 5.02
CA ILE A 15 -8.66 4.22 5.31
C ILE A 15 -7.92 3.44 6.41
N ARG A 16 -8.62 3.04 7.48
CA ARG A 16 -8.00 2.27 8.56
C ARG A 16 -7.40 0.96 8.05
N ARG A 17 -8.14 0.20 7.25
CA ARG A 17 -7.66 -1.06 6.68
C ARG A 17 -6.43 -0.82 5.78
N LYS A 18 -6.44 0.24 4.96
CA LYS A 18 -5.26 0.64 4.17
C LYS A 18 -4.04 0.96 5.02
N TYR A 19 -4.20 1.62 6.17
CA TYR A 19 -3.09 1.86 7.11
C TYR A 19 -2.57 0.57 7.74
N ILE A 20 -3.46 -0.33 8.17
CA ILE A 20 -3.09 -1.63 8.77
C ILE A 20 -2.22 -2.42 7.80
N TRP A 21 -2.60 -2.41 6.52
CA TRP A 21 -1.87 -3.07 5.46
C TRP A 21 -0.56 -2.36 5.12
N ASN A 22 -0.62 -1.13 4.60
CA ASN A 22 0.55 -0.49 3.97
C ASN A 22 1.59 0.00 4.99
N GLU A 23 1.12 0.58 6.10
CA GLU A 23 2.00 1.30 7.04
C GLU A 23 2.38 0.42 8.23
N LEU A 24 1.42 -0.34 8.77
CA LEU A 24 1.62 -1.16 9.96
C LEU A 24 2.01 -2.60 9.62
N ARG A 25 1.77 -3.04 8.37
CA ARG A 25 2.05 -4.39 7.87
C ARG A 25 1.56 -5.47 8.83
N ASP A 26 0.39 -5.25 9.42
CA ASP A 26 -0.31 -6.22 10.28
C ASP A 26 -1.30 -7.00 9.42
N TYR A 27 -0.74 -7.85 8.56
CA TYR A 27 -1.49 -8.57 7.53
C TYR A 27 -2.58 -9.48 8.11
N GLU A 28 -2.32 -10.10 9.27
CA GLU A 28 -3.30 -10.96 9.96
C GLU A 28 -4.53 -10.15 10.40
N GLU A 29 -4.32 -9.01 11.05
CA GLU A 29 -5.42 -8.13 11.47
C GLU A 29 -6.15 -7.52 10.25
N TYR A 30 -5.42 -7.21 9.17
CA TYR A 30 -6.03 -6.77 7.91
C TYR A 30 -6.97 -7.84 7.33
N ILE A 31 -6.47 -9.07 7.14
CA ILE A 31 -7.25 -10.20 6.59
C ILE A 31 -8.47 -10.47 7.48
N LYS A 32 -8.29 -10.49 8.80
CA LYS A 32 -9.39 -10.69 9.75
C LYS A 32 -10.50 -9.65 9.55
N ARG A 33 -10.13 -8.37 9.38
CA ARG A 33 -11.11 -7.30 9.15
C ARG A 33 -11.77 -7.40 7.79
N GLU A 34 -11.02 -7.67 6.73
CA GLU A 34 -11.59 -7.85 5.39
C GLU A 34 -12.58 -9.03 5.35
N LYS A 35 -12.29 -10.15 6.01
CA LYS A 35 -13.24 -11.27 6.15
C LYS A 35 -14.53 -10.87 6.87
N GLN A 36 -14.44 -10.10 7.96
CA GLN A 36 -15.62 -9.58 8.66
C GLN A 36 -16.46 -8.61 7.81
N VAL A 37 -15.81 -7.86 6.92
CA VAL A 37 -16.51 -6.97 5.96
C VAL A 37 -17.16 -7.82 4.87
N LEU A 38 -16.44 -8.82 4.33
CA LEU A 38 -16.94 -9.73 3.31
C LEU A 38 -18.23 -10.46 3.73
N GLU A 39 -18.31 -10.92 4.98
CA GLU A 39 -19.50 -11.58 5.55
C GLU A 39 -20.74 -10.68 5.60
N LYS A 40 -20.56 -9.36 5.66
CA LYS A 40 -21.64 -8.37 5.81
C LYS A 40 -21.92 -7.58 4.54
N GLU A 41 -21.06 -7.70 3.54
CA GLU A 41 -21.16 -6.95 2.30
C GLU A 41 -22.29 -7.51 1.43
N ILE A 42 -23.10 -6.61 0.88
CA ILE A 42 -24.26 -6.94 0.05
C ILE A 42 -23.92 -6.73 -1.43
N SER A 43 -23.01 -5.80 -1.74
CA SER A 43 -22.57 -5.53 -3.11
C SER A 43 -21.61 -6.63 -3.59
N GLU A 44 -22.03 -7.39 -4.61
CA GLU A 44 -21.19 -8.42 -5.24
C GLU A 44 -19.87 -7.85 -5.77
N LEU A 45 -19.89 -6.65 -6.37
CA LEU A 45 -18.68 -5.97 -6.81
C LEU A 45 -17.72 -5.67 -5.65
N ASN A 46 -18.25 -5.23 -4.50
CA ASN A 46 -17.40 -4.99 -3.33
C ASN A 46 -16.83 -6.29 -2.77
N LYS A 47 -17.61 -7.39 -2.77
CA LYS A 47 -17.10 -8.73 -2.38
C LYS A 47 -15.93 -9.14 -3.27
N GLN A 48 -16.05 -8.95 -4.58
CA GLN A 48 -14.98 -9.26 -5.54
C GLN A 48 -13.69 -8.49 -5.22
N HIS A 49 -13.79 -7.18 -4.93
CA HIS A 49 -12.65 -6.38 -4.52
C HIS A 49 -12.04 -6.85 -3.18
N ILE A 50 -12.87 -7.17 -2.19
CA ILE A 50 -12.41 -7.66 -0.88
C ILE A 50 -11.67 -9.00 -1.05
N ILE A 51 -12.21 -9.93 -1.83
CA ILE A 51 -11.57 -11.22 -2.15
C ILE A 51 -10.18 -10.99 -2.78
N SER A 52 -10.10 -10.13 -3.80
CA SER A 52 -8.83 -9.80 -4.45
C SER A 52 -7.83 -9.14 -3.51
N ASN A 53 -8.27 -8.31 -2.58
CA ASN A 53 -7.38 -7.68 -1.61
C ASN A 53 -6.83 -8.71 -0.61
N ILE A 54 -7.69 -9.63 -0.12
CA ILE A 54 -7.26 -10.71 0.78
C ILE A 54 -6.23 -11.61 0.07
N SER A 55 -6.47 -11.98 -1.19
CA SER A 55 -5.52 -12.82 -1.94
C SER A 55 -4.16 -12.12 -2.12
N MET A 56 -4.16 -10.81 -2.40
CA MET A 56 -2.93 -10.04 -2.52
C MET A 56 -2.15 -9.99 -1.20
N VAL A 57 -2.84 -9.82 -0.07
CA VAL A 57 -2.17 -9.84 1.24
C VAL A 57 -1.60 -11.22 1.58
N TYR A 58 -2.29 -12.31 1.24
CA TYR A 58 -1.70 -13.65 1.37
C TYR A 58 -0.44 -13.80 0.50
N CYS A 59 -0.43 -13.22 -0.71
CA CYS A 59 0.77 -13.19 -1.55
C CYS A 59 1.90 -12.39 -0.92
N GLU A 60 1.64 -11.21 -0.35
CA GLU A 60 2.65 -10.39 0.34
C GLU A 60 3.23 -11.08 1.58
N MET A 61 2.46 -11.95 2.22
CA MET A 61 2.93 -12.82 3.31
C MET A 61 3.77 -14.01 2.81
N GLY A 62 3.84 -14.25 1.50
CA GLY A 62 4.47 -15.44 0.91
C GLY A 62 3.62 -16.71 1.00
N GLU A 63 2.35 -16.60 1.38
CA GLU A 63 1.39 -17.71 1.50
C GLU A 63 0.66 -17.97 0.17
N TYR A 64 1.42 -18.22 -0.90
CA TYR A 64 0.90 -18.26 -2.28
C TYR A 64 -0.23 -19.26 -2.51
N LYS A 65 -0.22 -20.43 -1.85
CA LYS A 65 -1.32 -21.40 -1.94
C LYS A 65 -2.64 -20.83 -1.43
N LYS A 66 -2.63 -20.14 -0.29
CA LYS A 66 -3.83 -19.47 0.25
C LYS A 66 -4.26 -18.29 -0.63
N ALA A 67 -3.30 -17.59 -1.25
CA ALA A 67 -3.60 -16.54 -2.22
C ALA A 67 -4.38 -17.11 -3.44
N ILE A 68 -3.94 -18.25 -3.97
CA ILE A 68 -4.61 -18.97 -5.08
C ILE A 68 -6.00 -19.45 -4.64
N GLU A 69 -6.11 -20.11 -3.49
CA GLU A 69 -7.41 -20.56 -2.97
C GLU A 69 -8.39 -19.39 -2.79
N THR A 70 -7.89 -18.25 -2.33
CA THR A 70 -8.70 -17.04 -2.12
C THR A 70 -9.14 -16.41 -3.44
N ILE A 71 -8.23 -16.19 -4.39
CA ILE A 71 -8.57 -15.51 -5.65
C ILE A 71 -9.55 -16.34 -6.50
N ARG A 72 -9.47 -17.68 -6.42
CA ARG A 72 -10.40 -18.60 -7.08
C ARG A 72 -11.83 -18.55 -6.55
N LEU A 73 -12.08 -17.92 -5.40
CA LEU A 73 -13.45 -17.64 -4.98
C LEU A 73 -14.19 -16.76 -6.00
N LEU A 74 -13.45 -15.95 -6.79
CA LEU A 74 -13.98 -15.15 -7.89
C LEU A 74 -14.54 -15.98 -9.05
N ASP A 75 -14.19 -17.27 -9.17
CA ASP A 75 -14.73 -18.19 -10.19
C ASP A 75 -16.27 -18.33 -10.07
N ASN A 76 -16.85 -17.96 -8.92
CA ASN A 76 -18.29 -18.00 -8.66
C ASN A 76 -19.03 -16.70 -9.02
N TYR A 77 -18.34 -15.72 -9.61
CA TYR A 77 -18.87 -14.39 -9.88
C TYR A 77 -18.79 -14.06 -11.36
N GLU A 78 -19.76 -13.28 -11.86
CA GLU A 78 -19.60 -12.60 -13.14
C GLU A 78 -18.68 -11.38 -12.94
N LEU A 79 -17.50 -11.45 -13.56
CA LEU A 79 -16.48 -10.41 -13.46
C LEU A 79 -16.60 -9.43 -14.62
N ASN A 80 -16.61 -8.14 -14.29
CA ASN A 80 -16.41 -7.11 -15.32
C ASN A 80 -14.95 -7.09 -15.78
N ASP A 81 -14.68 -6.40 -16.89
CA ASP A 81 -13.34 -6.33 -17.49
C ASP A 81 -12.22 -5.94 -16.50
N ASN A 82 -12.47 -4.96 -15.62
CA ASN A 82 -11.47 -4.53 -14.64
C ASN A 82 -11.16 -5.65 -13.64
N MET A 83 -12.19 -6.34 -13.15
CA MET A 83 -12.02 -7.44 -12.20
C MET A 83 -11.42 -8.68 -12.86
N THR A 84 -11.77 -8.96 -14.11
CA THR A 84 -11.14 -10.01 -14.93
C THR A 84 -9.66 -9.75 -15.12
N PHE A 85 -9.27 -8.50 -15.42
CA PHE A 85 -7.87 -8.09 -15.51
C PHE A 85 -7.11 -8.32 -14.19
N ILE A 86 -7.67 -7.85 -13.07
CA ILE A 86 -7.09 -8.05 -11.73
C ILE A 86 -6.95 -9.54 -11.40
N TYR A 87 -7.99 -10.33 -11.67
CA TYR A 87 -8.01 -11.78 -11.44
C TYR A 87 -6.85 -12.48 -12.16
N TYR A 88 -6.67 -12.22 -13.46
CA TYR A 88 -5.63 -12.88 -14.24
C TYR A 88 -4.21 -12.43 -13.85
N ILE A 89 -4.00 -11.13 -13.59
CA ILE A 89 -2.70 -10.62 -13.13
C ILE A 89 -2.27 -11.28 -11.82
N ASN A 90 -3.19 -11.32 -10.85
CA ASN A 90 -2.94 -11.91 -9.56
C ASN A 90 -2.72 -13.43 -9.68
N SER A 91 -3.58 -14.12 -10.42
CA SER A 91 -3.49 -15.57 -10.61
C SER A 91 -2.18 -15.99 -11.25
N LEU A 92 -1.74 -15.33 -12.34
CA LEU A 92 -0.45 -15.65 -12.95
C LEU A 92 0.68 -15.48 -11.94
N THR A 93 0.70 -14.33 -11.26
CA THR A 93 1.73 -14.00 -10.28
C THR A 93 1.86 -15.10 -9.24
N TYR A 94 0.72 -15.59 -8.72
CA TYR A 94 0.73 -16.63 -7.70
C TYR A 94 1.21 -17.97 -8.26
N TYR A 95 0.79 -18.35 -9.48
CA TYR A 95 1.23 -19.59 -10.13
C TYR A 95 2.72 -19.59 -10.46
N ILE A 96 3.28 -18.45 -10.89
CA ILE A 96 4.72 -18.27 -11.08
C ILE A 96 5.46 -18.48 -9.75
N TYR A 97 4.99 -17.89 -8.65
CA TYR A 97 5.65 -18.01 -7.35
C TYR A 97 5.62 -19.42 -6.73
N ILE A 98 4.70 -20.28 -7.16
CA ILE A 98 4.69 -21.70 -6.78
C ILE A 98 5.28 -22.61 -7.86
N ASN A 99 5.87 -22.04 -8.91
CA ASN A 99 6.46 -22.76 -10.04
C ASN A 99 5.49 -23.75 -10.72
N HIS A 100 4.22 -23.36 -10.87
CA HIS A 100 3.18 -24.18 -11.49
C HIS A 100 2.98 -23.79 -12.97
N GLU A 101 3.91 -24.26 -13.81
CA GLU A 101 4.05 -23.83 -15.21
C GLU A 101 2.78 -23.97 -16.05
N GLU A 102 2.10 -25.13 -16.03
CA GLU A 102 0.90 -25.37 -16.83
C GLU A 102 -0.21 -24.32 -16.60
N ASN A 103 -0.48 -24.00 -15.33
CA ASN A 103 -1.47 -22.99 -14.97
C ASN A 103 -0.97 -21.58 -15.29
N ALA A 104 0.32 -21.32 -15.18
CA ALA A 104 0.88 -20.02 -15.54
C ALA A 104 0.73 -19.78 -17.06
N ASP A 105 1.09 -20.75 -17.88
CA ASP A 105 0.95 -20.70 -19.33
C ASP A 105 -0.53 -20.52 -19.73
N TYR A 106 -1.43 -21.32 -19.15
CA TYR A 106 -2.88 -21.18 -19.38
C TYR A 106 -3.38 -19.77 -19.05
N ILE A 107 -3.04 -19.24 -17.86
CA ILE A 107 -3.50 -17.92 -17.44
C ILE A 107 -2.91 -16.82 -18.34
N TYR A 108 -1.64 -16.94 -18.72
CA TYR A 108 -0.99 -15.99 -19.62
C TYR A 108 -1.73 -15.93 -20.97
N ASP A 109 -1.98 -17.09 -21.58
CA ASP A 109 -2.63 -17.19 -22.88
C ASP A 109 -4.06 -16.61 -22.87
N VAL A 110 -4.88 -16.99 -21.89
CA VAL A 110 -6.27 -16.50 -21.82
C VAL A 110 -6.37 -15.02 -21.44
N SER A 111 -5.37 -14.48 -20.74
CA SER A 111 -5.37 -13.09 -20.30
C SER A 111 -4.93 -12.10 -21.38
N HIS A 112 -4.30 -12.57 -22.47
CA HIS A 112 -3.71 -11.71 -23.49
C HIS A 112 -4.72 -10.70 -24.08
N CYS A 113 -5.94 -11.14 -24.39
CA CYS A 113 -6.98 -10.28 -24.93
C CYS A 113 -7.38 -9.16 -23.96
N ILE A 114 -7.53 -9.47 -22.67
CA ILE A 114 -7.94 -8.47 -21.68
C ILE A 114 -6.80 -7.48 -21.41
N MET A 115 -5.55 -7.94 -21.37
CA MET A 115 -4.39 -7.07 -21.17
C MET A 115 -4.21 -6.07 -22.29
N LYS A 116 -4.38 -6.52 -23.54
CA LYS A 116 -4.34 -5.63 -24.71
C LYS A 116 -5.40 -4.53 -24.61
N LYS A 117 -6.61 -4.84 -24.12
CA LYS A 117 -7.67 -3.85 -23.91
C LYS A 117 -7.30 -2.80 -22.86
N PHE A 118 -6.55 -3.19 -21.83
CA PHE A 118 -6.17 -2.33 -20.72
C PHE A 118 -4.82 -1.63 -20.89
N TYR A 119 -4.07 -1.96 -21.94
CA TYR A 119 -2.71 -1.48 -22.15
C TYR A 119 -2.60 0.04 -22.13
N GLU A 120 -3.52 0.77 -22.78
CA GLU A 120 -3.46 2.24 -22.81
C GLU A 120 -3.55 2.88 -21.42
N LYS A 121 -4.30 2.24 -20.50
CA LYS A 121 -4.54 2.75 -19.14
C LYS A 121 -3.53 2.23 -18.13
N TYR A 122 -3.05 1.01 -18.32
CA TYR A 122 -2.23 0.25 -17.37
C TYR A 122 -1.00 -0.36 -18.05
N ALA A 123 -0.34 0.40 -18.92
CA ALA A 123 0.81 -0.06 -19.71
C ALA A 123 1.91 -0.61 -18.80
N ASP A 124 2.22 0.11 -17.71
CA ASP A 124 3.27 -0.25 -16.76
C ASP A 124 2.98 -1.60 -16.11
N GLU A 125 1.74 -1.83 -15.66
CA GLU A 125 1.32 -3.07 -15.04
C GLU A 125 1.33 -4.25 -16.02
N VAL A 126 0.92 -4.02 -17.29
CA VAL A 126 0.96 -5.05 -18.34
C VAL A 126 2.41 -5.39 -18.73
N ASP A 127 3.28 -4.40 -18.85
CA ASP A 127 4.70 -4.62 -19.16
C ASP A 127 5.39 -5.40 -18.03
N LEU A 128 5.15 -5.03 -16.77
CA LEU A 128 5.67 -5.76 -15.59
C LEU A 128 5.16 -7.20 -15.54
N TYR A 129 3.89 -7.42 -15.91
CA TYR A 129 3.31 -8.76 -16.00
C TYR A 129 4.01 -9.60 -17.08
N ASN A 130 4.22 -9.03 -18.27
CA ASN A 130 4.91 -9.71 -19.37
C ASN A 130 6.36 -10.05 -19.00
N ILE A 131 7.09 -9.11 -18.40
CA ILE A 131 8.45 -9.34 -17.90
C ILE A 131 8.47 -10.51 -16.89
N ARG A 132 7.53 -10.53 -15.94
CA ARG A 132 7.46 -11.60 -14.93
C ARG A 132 7.25 -12.97 -15.57
N TYR A 133 6.35 -13.07 -16.54
CA TYR A 133 6.12 -14.31 -17.27
C TYR A 133 7.35 -14.73 -18.09
N LEU A 134 7.95 -13.81 -18.83
CA LEU A 134 9.13 -14.10 -19.65
C LEU A 134 10.33 -14.54 -18.80
N ASN A 135 10.59 -13.90 -17.65
CA ASN A 135 11.59 -14.35 -16.69
C ASN A 135 11.30 -15.77 -16.20
N PHE A 136 10.05 -16.06 -15.85
CA PHE A 136 9.63 -17.40 -15.44
C PHE A 136 9.91 -18.46 -16.52
N LYS A 137 9.77 -18.10 -17.80
CA LYS A 137 10.10 -18.97 -18.95
C LYS A 137 11.59 -18.96 -19.34
N GLY A 138 12.44 -18.25 -18.61
CA GLY A 138 13.86 -18.11 -18.91
C GLY A 138 14.19 -17.22 -20.12
N ARG A 139 13.24 -16.40 -20.58
CA ARG A 139 13.35 -15.52 -21.76
C ARG A 139 13.83 -14.11 -21.36
N TYR A 140 14.95 -14.05 -20.66
CA TYR A 140 15.43 -12.83 -20.00
C TYR A 140 15.80 -11.69 -20.96
N GLU A 141 16.29 -12.00 -22.17
CA GLU A 141 16.62 -10.98 -23.17
C GLU A 141 15.37 -10.25 -23.68
N GLU A 142 14.26 -10.97 -23.83
CA GLU A 142 12.99 -10.37 -24.22
C GLU A 142 12.40 -9.54 -23.09
N SER A 143 12.51 -10.02 -21.84
CA SER A 143 12.18 -9.22 -20.66
C SER A 143 12.99 -7.91 -20.61
N LEU A 144 14.29 -7.98 -20.90
CA LEU A 144 15.17 -6.81 -20.93
C LEU A 144 14.77 -5.82 -22.03
N GLU A 145 14.33 -6.31 -23.19
CA GLU A 145 13.83 -5.47 -24.28
C GLU A 145 12.52 -4.75 -23.89
N ILE A 146 11.56 -5.46 -23.28
CA ILE A 146 10.34 -4.84 -22.76
C ILE A 146 10.70 -3.78 -21.73
N LEU A 147 11.51 -4.11 -20.74
CA LEU A 147 11.94 -3.17 -19.70
C LEU A 147 12.59 -1.89 -20.27
N LYS A 148 13.45 -2.02 -21.29
CA LYS A 148 14.10 -0.88 -21.96
C LYS A 148 13.12 -0.02 -22.74
N SER A 149 12.12 -0.62 -23.38
CA SER A 149 11.12 0.07 -24.21
C SER A 149 9.87 0.53 -23.44
N SER A 150 9.64 -0.03 -22.24
CA SER A 150 8.44 0.15 -21.43
C SER A 150 8.30 1.57 -20.89
N ARG A 151 7.06 1.91 -20.54
CA ARG A 151 6.70 3.20 -19.93
C ARG A 151 6.69 3.19 -18.40
N ILE A 152 7.21 2.13 -17.77
CA ILE A 152 7.21 1.91 -16.32
C ILE A 152 7.66 3.18 -15.60
N LYS A 153 6.71 3.86 -14.96
CA LYS A 153 6.91 5.19 -14.35
C LYS A 153 7.84 5.15 -13.14
N ASP A 154 7.77 4.08 -12.36
CA ASP A 154 8.55 3.91 -11.14
C ASP A 154 9.48 2.71 -11.25
N LYS A 155 10.65 2.92 -11.84
CA LYS A 155 11.67 1.88 -11.95
C LYS A 155 12.34 1.56 -10.61
N ASN A 156 12.03 2.31 -9.55
CA ASN A 156 12.69 2.22 -8.26
C ASN A 156 11.85 1.50 -7.19
N ASP A 157 10.68 0.96 -7.54
CA ASP A 157 9.93 0.14 -6.59
C ASP A 157 10.58 -1.24 -6.36
N ASP A 158 10.31 -1.83 -5.19
CA ASP A 158 10.93 -3.09 -4.76
C ASP A 158 10.69 -4.26 -5.74
N TYR A 159 9.52 -4.33 -6.37
CA TYR A 159 9.20 -5.41 -7.30
C TYR A 159 9.94 -5.22 -8.63
N THR A 160 9.99 -4.00 -9.15
CA THR A 160 10.74 -3.72 -10.39
C THR A 160 12.24 -3.97 -10.20
N ASN A 161 12.80 -3.55 -9.06
CA ASN A 161 14.21 -3.82 -8.73
C ASN A 161 14.52 -5.32 -8.61
N LEU A 162 13.60 -6.13 -8.10
CA LEU A 162 13.76 -7.58 -8.09
C LEU A 162 13.76 -8.21 -9.48
N LEU A 163 12.85 -7.78 -10.35
CA LEU A 163 12.81 -8.24 -11.75
C LEU A 163 14.08 -7.82 -12.50
N LEU A 164 14.54 -6.58 -12.29
CA LEU A 164 15.79 -6.06 -12.83
C LEU A 164 16.99 -6.90 -12.39
N ALA A 165 17.09 -7.20 -11.10
CA ALA A 165 18.18 -8.01 -10.57
C ALA A 165 18.18 -9.42 -11.17
N ASP A 166 17.00 -10.06 -11.26
CA ASP A 166 16.84 -11.38 -11.86
C ASP A 166 17.23 -11.39 -13.35
N ILE A 167 16.78 -10.39 -14.13
CA ILE A 167 17.20 -10.22 -15.53
C ILE A 167 18.72 -10.07 -15.60
N ALA A 168 19.30 -9.14 -14.83
CA ALA A 168 20.72 -8.83 -14.87
C ALA A 168 21.60 -10.06 -14.57
N PHE A 169 21.23 -10.88 -13.58
CA PHE A 169 21.95 -12.11 -13.28
C PHE A 169 21.90 -13.12 -14.44
N ASN A 170 20.76 -13.24 -15.13
CA ASN A 170 20.60 -14.19 -16.22
C ASN A 170 21.11 -13.70 -17.58
N THR A 171 21.32 -12.39 -17.76
CA THR A 171 21.92 -11.79 -18.96
C THR A 171 23.41 -11.47 -18.78
N ASN A 172 24.08 -12.08 -17.80
CA ASN A 172 25.50 -11.90 -17.46
C ASN A 172 25.91 -10.46 -17.06
N GLN A 173 24.94 -9.64 -16.61
CA GLN A 173 25.17 -8.29 -16.07
C GLN A 173 25.32 -8.34 -14.54
N PHE A 174 26.23 -9.19 -14.05
CA PHE A 174 26.35 -9.52 -12.63
C PHE A 174 26.58 -8.30 -11.73
N ASP A 175 27.40 -7.34 -12.16
CA ASP A 175 27.67 -6.13 -11.37
C ASP A 175 26.41 -5.32 -11.08
N GLU A 176 25.51 -5.21 -12.06
CA GLU A 176 24.22 -4.53 -11.91
C GLU A 176 23.27 -5.33 -10.99
N GLY A 177 23.20 -6.66 -11.18
CA GLY A 177 22.44 -7.54 -10.29
C GLY A 177 22.90 -7.45 -8.83
N TYR A 178 24.22 -7.44 -8.58
CA TYR A 178 24.79 -7.27 -7.25
C TYR A 178 24.47 -5.90 -6.67
N PHE A 179 24.59 -4.83 -7.45
CA PHE A 179 24.25 -3.48 -7.01
C PHE A 179 22.78 -3.40 -6.54
N LEU A 180 21.85 -3.90 -7.36
CA LEU A 180 20.41 -3.87 -7.05
C LEU A 180 20.07 -4.66 -5.79
N ILE A 181 20.61 -5.89 -5.65
CA ILE A 181 20.38 -6.70 -4.44
C ILE A 181 20.96 -6.02 -3.20
N ASN A 182 22.16 -5.45 -3.29
CA ASN A 182 22.77 -4.75 -2.16
C ASN A 182 21.96 -3.52 -1.74
N GLU A 183 21.44 -2.72 -2.68
CA GLU A 183 20.53 -1.61 -2.38
C GLU A 183 19.26 -2.09 -1.68
N MET A 184 18.63 -3.17 -2.16
CA MET A 184 17.44 -3.74 -1.52
C MET A 184 17.74 -4.30 -0.12
N CYS A 185 18.91 -4.90 0.08
CA CYS A 185 19.36 -5.43 1.36
C CYS A 185 19.55 -4.34 2.43
N ARG A 186 19.88 -3.09 2.06
CA ARG A 186 19.99 -1.98 3.02
C ARG A 186 18.69 -1.68 3.75
N GLU A 187 17.56 -1.97 3.11
CA GLU A 187 16.23 -1.79 3.69
C GLU A 187 15.51 -3.12 3.93
N TYR A 188 16.23 -4.25 3.97
CA TYR A 188 15.66 -5.60 4.02
C TYR A 188 14.61 -5.76 5.12
N GLY A 189 14.89 -5.26 6.34
CA GLY A 189 13.96 -5.31 7.48
C GLY A 189 12.65 -4.54 7.25
N LYS A 190 12.65 -3.55 6.35
CA LYS A 190 11.48 -2.77 5.94
C LYS A 190 10.80 -3.36 4.71
N LYS A 191 11.27 -4.45 4.11
CA LYS A 191 10.63 -5.07 2.94
C LYS A 191 9.51 -6.03 3.37
N ASN A 192 8.51 -6.22 2.52
CA ASN A 192 7.42 -7.15 2.85
C ASN A 192 7.96 -8.61 2.81
N PRO A 193 7.30 -9.58 3.46
CA PRO A 193 7.76 -10.97 3.48
C PRO A 193 7.98 -11.58 2.09
N CYS A 194 7.12 -11.29 1.12
CA CYS A 194 7.28 -11.75 -0.27
C CYS A 194 8.58 -11.25 -0.92
N ILE A 195 8.84 -9.94 -0.83
CA ILE A 195 10.06 -9.31 -1.35
C ILE A 195 11.29 -9.91 -0.69
N ARG A 196 11.28 -10.08 0.63
CA ARG A 196 12.39 -10.71 1.36
C ARG A 196 12.67 -12.13 0.89
N LYS A 197 11.62 -12.95 0.74
CA LYS A 197 11.75 -14.32 0.22
C LYS A 197 12.36 -14.35 -1.19
N GLN A 198 12.05 -13.38 -2.03
CA GLN A 198 12.62 -13.26 -3.37
C GLN A 198 14.07 -12.80 -3.35
N ILE A 199 14.41 -11.80 -2.52
CA ILE A 199 15.80 -11.41 -2.27
C ILE A 199 16.61 -12.62 -1.81
N ASP A 200 16.12 -13.38 -0.83
CA ASP A 200 16.79 -14.58 -0.33
C ASP A 200 16.99 -15.63 -1.43
N THR A 201 15.99 -15.79 -2.30
CA THR A 201 16.07 -16.71 -3.45
C THR A 201 17.19 -16.28 -4.40
N LEU A 202 17.23 -15.00 -4.80
CA LEU A 202 18.28 -14.48 -5.69
C LEU A 202 19.67 -14.55 -5.05
N ILE A 203 19.79 -14.24 -3.75
CA ILE A 203 21.05 -14.39 -3.00
C ILE A 203 21.52 -15.86 -3.02
N ASN A 204 20.62 -16.79 -2.74
CA ASN A 204 20.95 -18.21 -2.68
C ASN A 204 21.27 -18.81 -4.06
N VAL A 205 20.68 -18.29 -5.14
CA VAL A 205 20.92 -18.79 -6.50
C VAL A 205 22.21 -18.22 -7.08
N TYR A 206 22.44 -16.90 -6.95
CA TYR A 206 23.50 -16.22 -7.69
C TYR A 206 24.69 -15.79 -6.84
N ILE A 207 24.51 -15.56 -5.54
CA ILE A 207 25.47 -14.78 -4.73
C ILE A 207 26.34 -15.66 -3.83
N THR A 208 26.00 -16.94 -3.57
CA THR A 208 26.53 -17.85 -2.53
C THR A 208 28.07 -17.91 -2.32
N LYS A 209 28.68 -16.79 -1.92
CA LYS A 209 30.08 -16.55 -1.51
C LYS A 209 30.41 -15.10 -1.15
N ILE A 210 29.50 -14.12 -1.35
CA ILE A 210 29.70 -12.81 -0.73
C ILE A 210 29.26 -12.92 0.73
N PRO A 211 30.14 -12.65 1.71
CA PRO A 211 29.69 -12.45 3.08
C PRO A 211 28.82 -11.20 3.06
N VAL A 212 27.50 -11.39 2.91
CA VAL A 212 26.54 -10.37 3.30
C VAL A 212 26.88 -10.10 4.75
N GLU A 213 27.44 -8.93 5.05
CA GLU A 213 27.55 -8.48 6.44
C GLU A 213 26.16 -8.69 7.01
N LYS A 214 26.04 -9.65 7.93
CA LYS A 214 24.78 -9.96 8.59
C LYS A 214 24.35 -8.71 9.32
N ASN A 215 23.66 -7.82 8.62
CA ASN A 215 22.87 -6.75 9.19
C ASN A 215 21.58 -7.38 9.75
N GLU A 216 21.75 -8.45 10.54
CA GLU A 216 20.75 -9.05 11.43
C GLU A 216 20.53 -8.17 12.67
N ALA A 217 20.94 -6.89 12.64
CA ALA A 217 20.28 -5.91 13.48
C ALA A 217 18.84 -5.81 12.98
N LEU A 218 17.95 -6.64 13.56
CA LEU A 218 16.51 -6.46 13.55
C LEU A 218 16.27 -4.96 13.70
N GLU A 219 15.95 -4.28 12.59
CA GLU A 219 15.65 -2.87 12.68
C GLU A 219 14.56 -2.76 13.74
N PRO A 220 14.79 -1.98 14.81
CA PRO A 220 13.86 -1.91 15.89
C PRO A 220 12.51 -1.53 15.30
N ALA A 221 11.49 -2.36 15.52
CA ALA A 221 10.16 -2.14 14.96
C ALA A 221 9.80 -0.65 15.03
N SER A 222 9.30 -0.10 13.93
CA SER A 222 9.02 1.33 13.82
C SER A 222 8.22 1.78 15.04
N LEU A 223 8.42 3.03 15.49
CA LEU A 223 7.68 3.56 16.63
C LEU A 223 6.16 3.35 16.45
N ASP A 224 5.67 3.57 15.22
CA ASP A 224 4.27 3.36 14.86
C ASP A 224 3.85 1.90 15.03
N LYS A 225 4.66 0.92 14.60
CA LYS A 225 4.38 -0.51 14.81
C LYS A 225 4.37 -0.89 16.29
N LYS A 226 5.37 -0.45 17.06
CA LYS A 226 5.44 -0.69 18.51
C LYS A 226 4.24 -0.09 19.25
N LEU A 227 3.81 1.12 18.86
CA LEU A 227 2.61 1.75 19.40
C LEU A 227 1.36 0.95 19.01
N TRP A 228 1.24 0.59 17.73
CA TRP A 228 0.14 -0.22 17.20
C TRP A 228 -0.05 -1.52 17.98
N ASP A 229 1.01 -2.30 18.18
CA ASP A 229 0.93 -3.58 18.89
C ASP A 229 0.46 -3.43 20.35
N LYS A 230 0.77 -2.29 20.99
CA LYS A 230 0.28 -1.97 22.34
C LYS A 230 -1.19 -1.55 22.38
N VAL A 231 -1.74 -1.03 21.28
CA VAL A 231 -3.07 -0.41 21.25
C VAL A 231 -4.12 -1.20 20.48
N LYS A 232 -3.73 -2.12 19.59
CA LYS A 232 -4.62 -2.78 18.62
C LYS A 232 -5.78 -3.57 19.26
N ASN A 233 -5.60 -4.04 20.50
CA ASN A 233 -6.62 -4.76 21.25
C ASN A 233 -7.63 -3.84 21.99
N SER A 234 -7.46 -2.52 21.93
CA SER A 234 -8.35 -1.54 22.57
C SER A 234 -9.00 -0.62 21.54
N ARG A 235 -10.34 -0.62 21.47
CA ARG A 235 -11.10 0.20 20.51
C ARG A 235 -10.80 1.70 20.61
N ILE A 236 -10.76 2.23 21.83
CA ILE A 236 -10.47 3.66 22.09
C ILE A 236 -9.03 3.98 21.70
N LYS A 237 -8.05 3.19 22.18
CA LYS A 237 -6.63 3.45 21.89
C LYS A 237 -6.32 3.31 20.40
N THR A 238 -6.92 2.32 19.73
CA THR A 238 -6.87 2.13 18.28
C THR A 238 -7.43 3.35 17.54
N SER A 239 -8.56 3.89 17.99
CA SER A 239 -9.17 5.07 17.35
C SER A 239 -8.26 6.30 17.51
N LEU A 240 -7.70 6.52 18.70
CA LEU A 240 -6.74 7.60 18.93
C LEU A 240 -5.46 7.43 18.10
N PHE A 241 -4.96 6.21 17.97
CA PHE A 241 -3.78 5.91 17.18
C PHE A 241 -4.00 6.18 15.69
N PHE A 242 -5.14 5.79 15.11
CA PHE A 242 -5.44 6.15 13.73
C PHE A 242 -5.64 7.66 13.55
N THR A 243 -6.24 8.37 14.51
CA THR A 243 -6.28 9.83 14.49
C THR A 243 -4.87 10.42 14.49
N TYR A 244 -3.95 9.89 15.30
CA TYR A 244 -2.54 10.28 15.28
C TYR A 244 -1.90 10.03 13.91
N LEU A 245 -2.04 8.84 13.31
CA LEU A 245 -1.48 8.53 12.00
C LEU A 245 -2.06 9.40 10.90
N TYR A 246 -3.36 9.69 10.97
CA TYR A 246 -4.04 10.57 10.03
C TYR A 246 -3.48 11.99 10.11
N LEU A 247 -3.38 12.55 11.32
CA LEU A 247 -2.78 13.86 11.55
C LEU A 247 -1.31 13.89 11.11
N LYS A 248 -0.53 12.86 11.44
CA LYS A 248 0.88 12.72 11.03
C LYS A 248 1.04 12.75 9.51
N ASN A 249 0.17 12.06 8.77
CA ASN A 249 0.20 12.09 7.31
C ASN A 249 -0.27 13.43 6.76
N MET A 250 -1.29 14.06 7.36
CA MET A 250 -1.67 15.43 7.00
C MET A 250 -0.51 16.42 7.19
N CYS A 251 0.33 16.26 8.22
CA CYS A 251 1.53 17.10 8.42
C CYS A 251 2.55 17.04 7.27
N LYS A 252 2.48 16.05 6.37
CA LYS A 252 3.38 15.99 5.19
C LYS A 252 2.99 17.04 4.15
N VAL A 253 1.73 17.46 4.13
CA VAL A 253 1.26 18.56 3.27
C VAL A 253 1.70 19.88 3.88
N LYS A 254 2.53 20.65 3.17
CA LYS A 254 3.09 21.93 3.67
C LYS A 254 2.00 22.86 4.22
N SER A 255 0.89 23.05 3.51
CA SER A 255 -0.21 23.91 3.96
C SER A 255 -0.85 23.44 5.27
N VAL A 256 -1.08 22.13 5.44
CA VAL A 256 -1.63 21.59 6.68
C VAL A 256 -0.65 21.77 7.84
N LYS A 257 0.63 21.50 7.61
CA LYS A 257 1.69 21.64 8.62
C LYS A 257 1.82 23.07 9.16
N TYR A 258 1.79 24.05 8.28
CA TYR A 258 2.09 25.45 8.62
C TYR A 258 0.85 26.31 8.89
N VAL A 259 -0.34 25.87 8.46
CA VAL A 259 -1.58 26.63 8.63
C VAL A 259 -2.54 25.87 9.54
N VAL A 260 -2.99 24.68 9.13
CA VAL A 260 -4.08 23.97 9.82
C VAL A 260 -3.71 23.55 11.24
N ILE A 261 -2.51 22.97 11.44
CA ILE A 261 -2.10 22.50 12.76
C ILE A 261 -1.91 23.64 13.75
N PRO A 262 -1.17 24.72 13.42
CA PRO A 262 -1.12 25.90 14.28
C PRO A 262 -2.50 26.45 14.61
N THR A 263 -3.41 26.57 13.64
CA THR A 263 -4.76 27.07 13.92
C THR A 263 -5.54 26.15 14.87
N LEU A 264 -5.52 24.83 14.64
CA LEU A 264 -6.17 23.88 15.54
C LEU A 264 -5.57 23.91 16.94
N LEU A 265 -4.24 24.03 17.05
CA LEU A 265 -3.55 24.16 18.32
C LEU A 265 -3.94 25.47 19.03
N THR A 266 -4.00 26.59 18.30
CA THR A 266 -4.46 27.88 18.84
C THR A 266 -5.90 27.77 19.33
N ILE A 267 -6.81 27.18 18.56
CA ILE A 267 -8.21 26.96 18.98
C ILE A 267 -8.27 26.10 20.25
N PHE A 268 -7.48 25.03 20.31
CA PHE A 268 -7.43 24.15 21.47
C PHE A 268 -6.89 24.87 22.71
N LEU A 269 -5.77 25.59 22.58
CA LEU A 269 -5.18 26.37 23.66
C LEU A 269 -6.14 27.46 24.14
N CYS A 270 -6.84 28.14 23.23
CA CYS A 270 -7.88 29.10 23.60
C CYS A 270 -9.01 28.43 24.38
N LYS A 271 -9.50 27.26 23.96
CA LYS A 271 -10.53 26.52 24.70
C LYS A 271 -10.11 26.11 26.11
N VAL A 272 -8.85 25.72 26.31
CA VAL A 272 -8.37 25.24 27.61
C VAL A 272 -8.01 26.41 28.54
N PHE A 273 -7.30 27.42 28.03
CA PHE A 273 -6.69 28.45 28.86
C PHE A 273 -7.52 29.73 28.99
N PHE A 274 -8.35 30.12 28.00
CA PHE A 274 -9.17 31.33 28.15
C PHE A 274 -10.18 31.24 29.30
N PRO A 275 -10.89 30.11 29.50
CA PRO A 275 -11.80 29.98 30.63
C PRO A 275 -11.13 30.17 31.99
N LEU A 276 -9.87 29.75 32.12
CA LEU A 276 -9.09 29.87 33.35
C LEU A 276 -8.71 31.32 33.68
N VAL A 277 -8.56 32.18 32.66
CA VAL A 277 -8.10 33.56 32.84
C VAL A 277 -9.25 34.58 32.76
N TYR A 278 -10.23 34.35 31.88
CA TYR A 278 -11.25 35.34 31.52
C TYR A 278 -12.69 34.85 31.69
N GLY A 279 -12.90 33.62 32.15
CA GLY A 279 -14.22 32.99 32.26
C GLY A 279 -14.79 32.49 30.92
N ASN A 280 -15.84 31.67 30.98
CA ASN A 280 -16.36 30.92 29.83
C ASN A 280 -16.88 31.81 28.69
N THR A 281 -17.47 32.97 28.98
CA THR A 281 -18.15 33.82 28.00
C THR A 281 -17.22 34.40 26.94
N TYR A 282 -15.96 34.69 27.28
CA TYR A 282 -15.00 35.27 26.33
C TYR A 282 -14.28 34.21 25.50
N SER A 283 -14.25 32.96 25.95
CA SER A 283 -13.63 31.86 25.21
C SER A 283 -14.39 31.57 23.90
N ASP A 284 -15.72 31.51 23.96
CA ASP A 284 -16.57 31.16 22.82
C ASP A 284 -16.49 32.20 21.69
N VAL A 285 -16.53 33.49 22.03
CA VAL A 285 -16.39 34.59 21.05
C VAL A 285 -15.06 34.51 20.31
N PHE A 286 -13.98 34.23 21.03
CA PHE A 286 -12.64 34.13 20.44
C PHE A 286 -12.49 32.90 19.53
N ILE A 287 -13.08 31.76 19.93
CA ILE A 287 -13.11 30.54 19.11
C ILE A 287 -13.89 30.78 17.81
N HIS A 288 -15.04 31.46 17.89
CA HIS A 288 -15.82 31.82 16.71
C HIS A 288 -15.04 32.75 15.77
N LEU A 289 -14.31 33.72 16.30
CA LEU A 289 -13.48 34.62 15.50
C LEU A 289 -12.35 33.86 14.78
N ILE A 290 -11.60 33.00 15.47
CA ILE A 290 -10.54 32.20 14.84
C ILE A 290 -11.12 31.27 13.78
N SER A 291 -12.26 30.63 14.08
CA SER A 291 -12.94 29.73 13.15
C SER A 291 -13.40 30.48 11.90
N PHE A 292 -13.90 31.71 12.05
CA PHE A 292 -14.31 32.58 10.94
C PHE A 292 -13.12 33.00 10.07
N ILE A 293 -12.01 33.43 10.68
CA ILE A 293 -10.77 33.77 9.95
C ILE A 293 -10.25 32.56 9.17
N PHE A 294 -10.27 31.38 9.80
CA PHE A 294 -9.87 30.13 9.16
C PHE A 294 -10.78 29.80 7.96
N LEU A 295 -12.10 29.94 8.13
CA LEU A 295 -13.07 29.71 7.05
C LEU A 295 -12.83 30.66 5.88
N MET A 296 -12.58 31.95 6.15
CA MET A 296 -12.28 32.96 5.13
C MET A 296 -11.00 32.62 4.35
N TYR A 297 -9.95 32.15 5.02
CA TYR A 297 -8.70 31.77 4.38
C TYR A 297 -8.87 30.56 3.44
N PHE A 298 -9.64 29.55 3.86
CA PHE A 298 -9.89 28.35 3.05
C PHE A 298 -10.91 28.58 1.93
N ALA A 299 -11.98 29.34 2.18
CA ALA A 299 -12.97 29.69 1.17
C ALA A 299 -12.37 30.60 0.08
N GLY A 300 -11.50 31.55 0.46
CA GLY A 300 -10.75 32.39 -0.49
C GLY A 300 -9.73 31.62 -1.31
N GLY A 301 -9.04 30.63 -0.72
CA GLY A 301 -8.08 29.77 -1.42
C GLY A 301 -8.72 28.81 -2.44
N LEU A 302 -9.93 28.30 -2.16
CA LEU A 302 -10.68 27.44 -3.09
C LEU A 302 -11.11 28.17 -4.37
N GLY A 303 -11.34 29.49 -4.30
CA GLY A 303 -11.60 30.32 -5.47
C GLY A 303 -10.39 30.48 -6.41
N TYR A 304 -9.17 30.38 -5.88
CA TYR A 304 -7.94 30.48 -6.69
C TYR A 304 -7.59 29.17 -7.39
N ILE A 305 -7.77 28.02 -6.72
CA ILE A 305 -7.43 26.69 -7.28
C ILE A 305 -8.35 26.29 -8.45
N THR A 306 -9.57 26.83 -8.50
CA THR A 306 -10.53 26.50 -9.57
C THR A 306 -10.30 27.25 -10.88
N THR A 307 -9.47 28.30 -10.90
CA THR A 307 -9.21 29.10 -12.12
C THR A 307 -7.97 28.67 -12.91
N GLU A 308 -7.04 27.92 -12.31
CA GLU A 308 -5.82 27.42 -12.98
C GLU A 308 -6.01 26.11 -13.77
N HIS A 309 -7.13 25.40 -13.62
CA HIS A 309 -7.42 24.18 -14.40
C HIS A 309 -8.39 24.38 -15.57
N THR A 310 -8.73 25.63 -15.91
CA THR A 310 -9.61 26.00 -17.04
C THR A 310 -8.94 26.88 -18.10
N LYS A 311 -7.62 26.88 -18.18
CA LYS A 311 -6.84 27.42 -19.31
C LYS A 311 -5.97 26.32 -19.90
#